data_AF-A0A3D4JLD2-F1
#
_entry.id   AF-A0A3D4JLD2-F1
#
_cell.length_a   1.000
_cell.length_b   1.000
_cell.length_c   1.000
_cell.angle_alpha   90.00
_cell.angle_beta   90.00
_cell.angle_gamma   90.00
#
_symmetry.space_group_name_H-M   'P 1'
#
loop_
_entity.id
_entity.type
_entity.pdbx_description
1 polymer ?
#
loop_
_entity_poly.entity_id
_entity_poly.type
_entity_poly.pdbx_seq_one_letter_code
_entity_poly.pdbx_strand_id
1 'polypeptide(L)'
;MIKADVPQDVTEYKEQFFFGMNSRQLICSVLMIVVAVLVFLVGSKFISTDILVYITIALIAPLAAVGFLKYNGMGFEKIATTVAEFYVSNQRRRMEYLPDEMEIHDTVRKIYIQQLEEERKAEKKNMKRKR
;
A
#
# COMPACT_ATOMS: atom_id res chain seq x y z
N MET A 1 -31.67 0.94 38.84
CA MET A 1 -30.81 0.19 37.90
C MET A 1 -29.78 1.16 37.34
N ILE A 2 -28.53 1.04 37.78
CA ILE A 2 -27.43 1.86 37.24
C ILE A 2 -27.03 1.20 35.91
N LYS A 3 -27.36 1.84 34.79
CA LYS A 3 -26.79 1.49 33.49
C LYS A 3 -25.39 2.06 33.47
N ALA A 4 -24.40 1.23 33.78
CA ALA A 4 -23.04 1.54 33.39
C ALA A 4 -23.02 1.47 31.85
N ASP A 5 -22.82 2.60 31.18
CA ASP A 5 -22.47 2.61 29.76
C ASP A 5 -21.10 1.95 29.66
N VAL A 6 -21.10 0.65 29.40
CA VAL A 6 -19.89 -0.07 29.01
C VAL A 6 -19.61 0.37 27.58
N PRO A 7 -18.50 1.09 27.31
CA PRO A 7 -18.16 1.47 25.95
C PRO A 7 -18.06 0.20 25.09
N GLN A 8 -18.71 0.22 23.93
CA GLN A 8 -18.92 -0.95 23.08
C GLN A 8 -17.61 -1.57 22.56
N ASP A 9 -16.50 -0.81 22.60
CA ASP A 9 -15.18 -1.25 22.19
C ASP A 9 -14.09 -0.91 23.23
N VAL A 10 -13.50 -1.96 23.82
CA VAL A 10 -12.34 -1.86 24.73
C VAL A 10 -11.05 -1.41 24.03
N THR A 11 -11.03 -1.43 22.69
CA THR A 11 -9.86 -1.08 21.86
C THR A 11 -9.60 0.42 21.74
N GLU A 12 -10.53 1.25 22.18
CA GLU A 12 -10.44 2.71 22.08
C GLU A 12 -9.80 3.37 23.32
N TYR A 13 -9.54 2.59 24.38
CA TYR A 13 -8.73 3.03 25.51
C TYR A 13 -7.27 3.20 25.08
N LYS A 14 -6.94 4.39 24.59
CA LYS A 14 -5.57 4.87 24.48
C LYS A 14 -5.35 5.88 25.59
N GLU A 15 -4.42 5.59 26.50
CA GLU A 15 -4.00 6.53 27.52
C GLU A 15 -3.63 7.87 26.86
N GLN A 16 -4.47 8.89 27.08
CA GLN A 16 -4.22 10.23 26.60
C GLN A 16 -3.01 10.75 27.38
N PHE A 17 -1.84 10.74 26.73
CA PHE A 17 -0.57 10.91 27.43
C PHE A 17 -0.36 12.36 27.91
N PHE A 18 -0.72 13.35 27.08
CA PHE A 18 -0.69 14.78 27.43
C PHE A 18 -1.53 15.56 26.41
N PHE A 19 -2.37 16.50 26.85
CA PHE A 19 -3.17 17.39 25.98
C PHE A 19 -4.24 16.73 25.09
N GLY A 20 -4.61 15.46 25.36
CA GLY A 20 -5.57 14.72 24.52
C GLY A 20 -4.98 14.16 23.21
N MET A 21 -3.66 14.29 23.01
CA MET A 21 -2.94 13.76 21.84
C MET A 21 -2.25 12.44 22.17
N ASN A 22 -2.14 11.58 21.16
CA ASN A 22 -1.42 10.31 21.25
C ASN A 22 0.11 10.57 21.27
N SER A 23 0.90 9.77 21.98
CA SER A 23 2.37 9.94 22.07
C SER A 23 3.06 10.03 20.70
N ARG A 24 2.58 9.25 19.73
CA ARG A 24 3.05 9.28 18.33
C ARG A 24 2.80 10.63 17.64
N GLN A 25 1.66 11.25 17.89
CA GLN A 25 1.30 12.55 17.31
C GLN A 25 2.21 13.66 17.87
N LEU A 26 2.58 13.54 19.15
CA LEU A 26 3.50 14.46 19.82
C LEU A 26 4.91 14.40 19.21
N ILE A 27 5.44 13.20 18.99
CA ILE A 27 6.76 13.04 18.36
C ILE A 27 6.73 13.57 16.92
N CYS A 28 5.69 13.21 16.15
CA CYS A 28 5.55 13.70 14.77
C CYS A 28 5.40 15.23 14.74
N SER A 29 4.63 15.86 15.64
CA SER A 29 4.46 17.31 15.64
C SER A 29 5.75 18.07 15.92
N VAL A 30 6.55 17.59 16.87
CA VAL A 30 7.88 18.15 17.13
C VAL A 30 8.77 18.03 15.90
N LEU A 31 8.80 16.86 15.25
CA LEU A 31 9.58 16.66 14.04
C LEU A 31 9.10 17.56 12.89
N MET A 32 7.79 17.76 12.71
CA MET A 32 7.25 18.65 11.68
C MET A 32 7.76 20.09 11.88
N ILE A 33 7.77 20.58 13.12
CA ILE A 33 8.26 21.93 13.44
C ILE A 33 9.76 22.04 13.15
N VAL A 34 10.56 21.05 13.56
CA VAL A 34 12.00 21.01 13.30
C VAL A 34 12.28 21.06 11.80
N VAL A 35 11.58 20.23 11.02
CA VAL A 35 11.71 20.20 9.56
C VAL A 35 11.29 21.53 8.93
N ALA A 36 10.18 22.12 9.37
CA ALA A 36 9.72 23.43 8.87
C ALA A 36 10.78 24.52 9.08
N VAL A 37 11.34 24.60 10.28
CA VAL A 37 12.35 25.61 10.64
C VAL A 37 13.62 25.42 9.81
N LEU A 38 14.09 24.17 9.64
CA LEU A 38 15.28 23.88 8.82
C LEU A 38 15.06 24.26 7.35
N VAL A 39 13.91 23.92 6.77
CA VAL A 39 13.57 24.28 5.39
C VAL A 39 13.48 25.79 5.23
N PHE A 40 12.87 26.49 6.19
CA PHE A 40 12.73 27.95 6.12
C PHE A 40 14.08 28.67 6.26
N LEU A 41 14.94 28.20 7.16
CA LEU A 41 16.26 28.80 7.39
C LEU A 41 17.19 28.64 6.19
N VAL A 42 17.15 27.48 5.52
CA VAL A 42 17.97 27.22 4.33
C VAL A 42 17.34 27.85 3.08
N GLY A 43 16.06 27.61 2.84
CA GLY A 43 15.41 27.97 1.58
C GLY A 43 15.06 29.45 1.47
N SER A 44 14.92 30.19 2.58
CA SER A 44 14.72 31.65 2.54
C SER A 44 15.86 32.42 1.86
N LYS A 45 17.04 31.79 1.74
CA LYS A 45 18.18 32.36 1.02
C LYS A 45 18.14 32.15 -0.50
N PHE A 46 17.34 31.20 -0.99
CA PHE A 46 17.33 30.78 -2.39
C PHE A 46 16.01 31.07 -3.11
N ILE A 47 14.88 31.01 -2.39
CA ILE A 47 13.54 31.00 -2.99
C ILE A 47 12.65 32.02 -2.27
N SER A 48 11.68 32.59 -2.99
CA SER A 48 10.62 33.41 -2.41
C SER A 48 9.79 32.66 -1.36
N THR A 49 9.34 33.40 -0.34
CA THR A 49 8.62 32.84 0.81
C THR A 49 7.34 32.11 0.43
N ASP A 50 6.60 32.60 -0.58
CA ASP A 50 5.35 31.97 -1.01
C ASP A 50 5.58 30.53 -1.52
N ILE A 51 6.57 30.35 -2.40
CA ILE A 51 6.91 29.04 -2.95
C ILE A 51 7.44 28.12 -1.85
N LEU A 52 8.23 28.67 -0.93
CA LEU A 52 8.82 27.92 0.16
C LEU A 52 7.77 27.36 1.13
N VAL A 53 6.68 28.09 1.40
CA VAL A 53 5.55 27.59 2.20
C VAL A 53 4.91 26.37 1.53
N TYR A 54 4.65 26.42 0.22
CA TYR A 54 4.10 25.26 -0.51
C TYR A 54 5.03 24.04 -0.46
N ILE A 55 6.34 24.24 -0.64
CA ILE A 55 7.34 23.16 -0.52
C ILE A 55 7.33 22.57 0.89
N THR A 56 7.28 23.43 1.90
CA THR A 56 7.29 23.02 3.31
C THR A 56 6.04 22.19 3.65
N ILE A 57 4.86 22.61 3.16
CA ILE A 57 3.60 21.86 3.32
C ILE A 57 3.71 20.49 2.65
N ALA A 58 4.19 20.44 1.40
CA ALA A 58 4.33 19.18 0.67
C ALA A 58 5.30 18.20 1.37
N LEU A 59 6.38 18.72 1.97
CA LEU A 59 7.37 17.93 2.69
C LEU A 59 6.83 17.40 4.04
N ILE A 60 6.06 18.23 4.75
CA ILE A 60 5.52 17.89 6.08
C ILE A 60 4.28 17.01 6.00
N ALA A 61 3.50 17.10 4.92
CA ALA A 61 2.29 16.31 4.69
C ALA A 61 2.46 14.79 4.94
N PRO A 62 3.48 14.09 4.41
CA PRO A 62 3.67 12.66 4.72
C PRO A 62 4.00 12.39 6.19
N LEU A 63 4.71 13.30 6.87
CA LEU A 63 4.99 13.17 8.30
C LEU A 63 3.72 13.36 9.13
N ALA A 64 2.87 14.32 8.74
CA ALA A 64 1.56 14.52 9.32
C ALA A 64 0.66 13.29 9.10
N ALA A 65 0.71 12.68 7.91
CA ALA A 65 -0.01 11.45 7.62
C ALA A 65 0.40 10.31 8.56
N VAL A 66 1.70 10.10 8.79
CA VAL A 66 2.21 9.09 9.72
C VAL A 66 1.76 9.34 11.16
N GLY A 67 1.77 10.60 11.61
CA GLY A 67 1.39 10.96 12.98
C GLY A 67 -0.12 10.90 13.25
N PHE A 68 -0.92 11.43 12.32
CA PHE A 68 -2.35 11.71 12.55
C PHE A 68 -3.30 10.76 11.84
N LEU A 69 -2.95 10.24 10.67
CA LEU A 69 -3.86 9.33 9.95
C LEU A 69 -3.88 7.96 10.62
N LYS A 70 -5.09 7.59 11.03
CA LYS A 70 -5.42 6.24 11.48
C LYS A 70 -6.66 5.82 10.74
N TYR A 71 -6.63 4.62 10.19
CA TYR A 71 -7.79 4.01 9.54
C TYR A 71 -8.10 2.71 10.28
N ASN A 72 -9.33 2.56 10.79
CA ASN A 72 -9.77 1.38 11.53
C ASN A 72 -8.78 0.94 12.63
N GLY A 73 -8.28 1.89 13.41
CA GLY A 73 -7.29 1.63 14.48
C GLY A 73 -5.86 1.29 13.99
N MET A 74 -5.67 1.12 12.69
CA MET A 74 -4.39 0.85 12.04
C MET A 74 -3.65 2.17 11.75
N GLY A 75 -2.36 2.23 12.09
CA GLY A 75 -1.51 3.38 11.77
C GLY A 75 -1.11 3.40 10.30
N PHE A 76 -0.79 4.58 9.78
CA PHE A 76 -0.40 4.78 8.38
C PHE A 76 0.71 3.85 7.90
N GLU A 77 1.71 3.53 8.73
CA GLU A 77 2.82 2.62 8.38
C GLU A 77 2.34 1.23 7.94
N LYS A 78 1.35 0.67 8.65
CA LYS A 78 0.80 -0.65 8.33
C LYS A 78 -0.03 -0.60 7.04
N ILE A 79 -0.75 0.51 6.83
CA ILE A 79 -1.51 0.74 5.60
C ILE A 79 -0.54 0.85 4.42
N ALA A 80 0.51 1.66 4.55
CA ALA A 80 1.54 1.82 3.53
C ALA A 80 2.23 0.50 3.21
N THR A 81 2.57 -0.31 4.23
CA THR A 81 3.16 -1.64 4.03
C THR A 81 2.19 -2.58 3.32
N THR A 82 0.92 -2.62 3.73
CA THR A 82 -0.11 -3.47 3.10
C THR A 82 -0.33 -3.06 1.64
N VAL A 83 -0.35 -1.76 1.37
CA VAL A 83 -0.50 -1.21 0.01
C VAL A 83 0.74 -1.53 -0.83
N ALA A 84 1.94 -1.34 -0.27
CA ALA A 84 3.18 -1.68 -0.97
C ALA A 84 3.26 -3.18 -1.28
N GLU A 85 2.94 -4.04 -0.31
CA GLU A 85 2.82 -5.48 -0.52
C GLU A 85 1.77 -5.82 -1.58
N PHE A 86 0.63 -5.14 -1.58
CA PHE A 86 -0.41 -5.34 -2.59
C PHE A 86 0.06 -5.01 -4.02
N TYR A 87 0.81 -3.91 -4.20
CA TYR A 87 1.29 -3.50 -5.53
C TYR A 87 2.57 -4.23 -5.98
N VAL A 88 3.46 -4.58 -5.05
CA VAL A 88 4.76 -5.20 -5.36
C VAL A 88 4.67 -6.72 -5.38
N SER A 89 3.86 -7.31 -4.50
CA SER A 89 3.67 -8.75 -4.50
C SER A 89 2.81 -9.14 -5.69
N ASN A 90 3.27 -10.14 -6.44
CA ASN A 90 2.43 -10.80 -7.43
C ASN A 90 1.26 -11.40 -6.64
N GLN A 91 0.05 -10.84 -6.80
CA GLN A 91 -1.15 -11.08 -5.99
C GLN A 91 -1.62 -12.55 -6.08
N ARG A 92 -0.79 -13.47 -5.57
CA ARG A 92 -1.08 -14.89 -5.43
C ARG A 92 -1.79 -15.05 -4.10
N ARG A 93 -3.03 -14.57 -4.02
CA ARG A 93 -3.98 -15.27 -3.14
C ARG A 93 -3.99 -16.70 -3.67
N ARG A 94 -3.27 -17.62 -3.02
CA ARG A 94 -3.43 -19.03 -3.34
C ARG A 94 -4.89 -19.34 -3.05
N MET A 95 -5.66 -19.67 -4.08
CA MET A 95 -6.93 -20.32 -3.85
C MET A 95 -6.57 -21.68 -3.25
N GLU A 96 -6.84 -21.85 -1.97
CA GLU A 96 -6.61 -23.13 -1.29
C GLU A 96 -7.58 -24.21 -1.81
N TYR A 97 -8.71 -23.78 -2.36
CA TYR A 97 -9.66 -24.62 -3.08
C TYR A 97 -9.62 -24.33 -4.59
N LEU A 98 -9.01 -25.24 -5.34
CA LEU A 98 -9.30 -25.36 -6.77
C LEU A 98 -10.32 -26.49 -6.93
N PRO A 99 -11.52 -26.26 -7.50
CA PRO A 99 -12.42 -27.35 -7.84
C PRO A 99 -11.77 -28.29 -8.87
N ASP A 100 -12.07 -29.58 -8.79
CA ASP A 100 -11.54 -30.61 -9.71
C ASP A 100 -11.78 -30.27 -11.19
N GLU A 101 -12.85 -29.50 -11.49
CA GLU A 101 -13.14 -29.02 -12.84
C GLU A 101 -12.02 -28.15 -13.44
N MET A 102 -11.29 -27.38 -12.62
CA MET A 102 -10.16 -26.59 -13.10
C MET A 102 -8.98 -27.47 -13.53
N GLU A 103 -8.75 -28.62 -12.89
CA GLU A 103 -7.70 -29.55 -13.29
C GLU A 103 -8.01 -30.17 -14.66
N ILE A 104 -9.27 -30.51 -14.90
CA ILE A 104 -9.75 -31.01 -16.20
C ILE A 104 -9.58 -29.93 -17.27
N HIS A 105 -9.96 -28.68 -16.97
CA HIS A 105 -9.79 -27.58 -17.93
C HIS A 105 -8.31 -27.36 -18.30
N ASP A 106 -7.40 -27.39 -17.32
CA ASP A 106 -5.98 -27.18 -17.55
C ASP A 106 -5.32 -28.32 -18.34
N THR A 107 -5.74 -29.56 -18.09
CA THR A 107 -5.26 -30.72 -18.87
C THR A 107 -5.74 -30.66 -20.32
N VAL A 108 -7.03 -30.37 -20.56
CA VAL A 108 -7.58 -30.19 -21.91
C VAL A 108 -6.87 -29.03 -22.63
N ARG A 109 -6.64 -27.91 -21.94
CA ARG A 109 -5.90 -26.77 -22.50
C ARG A 109 -4.49 -27.13 -22.95
N LYS A 110 -3.76 -27.93 -22.14
CA LYS A 110 -2.41 -28.39 -22.49
C LYS A 110 -2.42 -29.28 -23.74
N ILE A 111 -3.36 -30.22 -23.83
CA ILE A 111 -3.52 -31.09 -24.99
C ILE A 111 -3.77 -30.26 -26.25
N TYR A 112 -4.68 -29.29 -26.18
CA TYR A 112 -4.99 -28.41 -27.30
C TYR A 112 -3.77 -27.58 -27.76
N ILE A 113 -3.02 -27.00 -26.82
CA ILE A 113 -1.80 -26.24 -27.13
C ILE A 113 -0.76 -27.14 -27.81
N GLN A 114 -0.59 -28.37 -27.33
CA GLN A 114 0.36 -29.32 -27.91
C GLN A 114 -0.03 -29.69 -29.35
N GLN A 115 -1.32 -29.92 -29.62
CA GLN A 115 -1.81 -30.17 -30.98
C GLN A 115 -1.53 -28.99 -31.91
N LEU A 116 -1.84 -27.77 -31.48
CA LEU A 116 -1.54 -26.55 -32.24
C LEU A 116 -0.04 -26.40 -32.53
N GLU A 117 0.83 -26.72 -31.57
CA GLU A 117 2.27 -26.68 -31.79
C GLU A 117 2.74 -27.69 -32.83
N GLU A 118 2.19 -28.90 -32.81
CA GLU A 118 2.49 -29.96 -33.78
C GLU A 118 2.02 -29.58 -35.18
N GLU A 119 0.81 -29.02 -35.31
CA GLU A 119 0.29 -28.47 -36.57
C GLU A 119 1.19 -27.35 -37.10
N ARG A 120 1.54 -26.35 -36.27
CA ARG A 120 2.47 -25.27 -36.67
C ARG A 120 3.85 -25.79 -37.06
N LYS A 121 4.35 -26.84 -36.40
CA LYS A 121 5.62 -27.50 -36.76
C LYS A 121 5.49 -28.23 -38.10
N ALA A 122 4.37 -28.89 -38.37
CA ALA A 122 4.09 -29.57 -39.64
C ALA A 122 3.94 -28.57 -40.80
N GLU A 123 3.22 -27.47 -40.61
CA GLU A 123 3.09 -26.38 -41.57
C GLU A 123 4.46 -25.76 -41.92
N LYS A 124 5.28 -25.46 -40.91
CA LYS A 124 6.65 -24.96 -41.12
C LYS A 124 7.52 -25.94 -41.90
N LYS A 125 7.39 -27.26 -41.66
CA LYS A 125 8.09 -28.29 -42.43
C LYS A 125 7.60 -28.36 -43.88
N ASN A 126 6.29 -28.27 -44.11
CA ASN A 126 5.69 -28.29 -45.44
C ASN A 126 6.06 -27.04 -46.26
N MET A 127 6.08 -25.86 -45.64
CA MET A 127 6.56 -24.63 -46.28
C MET A 127 8.04 -24.72 -46.70
N LYS A 128 8.89 -25.34 -45.86
CA LYS A 128 10.30 -25.57 -46.20
C LYS A 128 10.50 -26.59 -47.32
N ARG A 129 9.63 -27.60 -47.45
CA ARG A 129 9.70 -28.61 -48.53
C ARG A 129 9.21 -28.10 -49.88
N LYS A 130 8.33 -27.09 -49.91
CA LYS A 130 7.81 -26.48 -51.15
C LYS A 130 8.71 -25.38 -51.73
N ARG A 131 9.75 -24.96 -51.01
CA ARG A 131 10.69 -23.90 -51.39
C ARG A 131 11.99 -24.53 -51.88
#